data_AF-Q5TXG8-F1
#
_entry.id   AF-Q5TXG8-F1
#
_cell.length_a   1.000
_cell.length_b   1.000
_cell.length_c   1.000
_cell.angle_alpha   90.00
_cell.angle_beta   90.00
_cell.angle_gamma   90.00
#
_symmetry.space_group_name_H-M   'P 1'
#
loop_
_entity.id
_entity.type
_entity.pdbx_description
1 polymer ?
#
loop_
_entity_poly.entity_id
_entity_poly.type
_entity_poly.pdbx_seq_one_letter_code
_entity_poly.pdbx_strand_id
1 'polypeptide(L)'
;MASDDAPLQDSVSCNTEQKEAEQEAPQSLLHICRFCLSRNEEDLIPLENVLLLTLTIEDILLFTGIQIEEEDYGEIALCVKCTNKIQTCSYFRHCCLTNDTTFRELCADLIAKVKAARIEAKEAAAAAEQALREAEEAALEVEAA
;
A
#
# COMPACT_ATOMS: atom_id res chain seq x y z
N MET A 1 -62.30 -16.71 68.33
CA MET A 1 -61.94 -15.68 67.34
C MET A 1 -60.44 -15.82 67.17
N ALA A 2 -60.07 -16.58 66.13
CA ALA A 2 -58.71 -16.95 65.80
C ALA A 2 -58.10 -15.93 64.84
N SER A 3 -56.80 -15.72 64.92
CA SER A 3 -55.81 -15.35 63.87
C SER A 3 -54.50 -14.99 64.61
N ASP A 4 -53.73 -15.99 65.03
CA ASP A 4 -52.39 -16.28 64.47
C ASP A 4 -52.15 -15.82 63.02
N ASP A 5 -50.97 -15.25 62.77
CA ASP A 5 -49.96 -15.74 61.81
C ASP A 5 -49.02 -14.59 61.34
N ALA A 6 -47.72 -14.81 61.50
CA ALA A 6 -46.71 -14.21 60.63
C ALA A 6 -46.57 -15.09 59.39
N PRO A 7 -46.30 -14.52 58.21
CA PRO A 7 -45.42 -15.25 57.30
C PRO A 7 -44.34 -14.41 56.60
N LEU A 8 -43.25 -15.13 56.33
CA LEU A 8 -42.18 -14.90 55.38
C LEU A 8 -42.66 -14.48 53.98
N GLN A 9 -41.79 -13.69 53.34
CA GLN A 9 -41.34 -13.71 51.94
C GLN A 9 -42.36 -14.05 50.85
N ASP A 10 -42.48 -13.14 49.86
CA ASP A 10 -42.45 -13.63 48.48
C ASP A 10 -41.83 -12.66 47.47
N SER A 11 -41.17 -13.32 46.55
CA SER A 11 -40.38 -12.88 45.41
C SER A 11 -41.08 -11.93 44.42
N VAL A 12 -40.38 -10.86 44.01
CA VAL A 12 -40.48 -10.36 42.64
C VAL A 12 -39.06 -10.13 42.13
N SER A 13 -38.60 -11.12 41.37
CA SER A 13 -37.48 -10.98 40.46
C SER A 13 -37.83 -9.94 39.40
N CYS A 14 -36.99 -8.93 39.24
CA CYS A 14 -36.91 -8.19 37.99
C CYS A 14 -35.43 -8.00 37.67
N ASN A 15 -34.93 -8.92 36.86
CA ASN A 15 -33.66 -8.84 36.17
C ASN A 15 -33.53 -7.45 35.52
N THR A 16 -32.59 -6.67 35.99
CA THR A 16 -32.04 -5.59 35.17
C THR A 16 -30.68 -6.10 34.71
N GLU A 17 -30.60 -6.37 33.41
CA GLU A 17 -29.43 -6.88 32.71
C GLU A 17 -28.22 -5.98 32.98
N GLN A 18 -27.45 -6.33 34.00
CA GLN A 18 -26.07 -5.87 34.12
C GLN A 18 -25.28 -6.68 33.10
N LYS A 19 -25.21 -6.16 31.87
CA LYS A 19 -24.22 -6.60 30.90
C LYS A 19 -22.87 -6.31 31.54
N GLU A 20 -22.28 -7.37 32.07
CA GLU A 20 -20.93 -7.42 32.60
C GLU A 20 -20.02 -6.74 31.59
N ALA A 21 -19.32 -5.69 32.03
CA ALA A 21 -18.15 -5.24 31.32
C ALA A 21 -17.17 -6.40 31.39
N GLU A 22 -17.02 -7.13 30.29
CA GLU A 22 -15.88 -8.00 30.06
C GLU A 22 -14.64 -7.12 30.17
N GLN A 23 -14.07 -7.11 31.37
CA GLN A 23 -12.78 -6.56 31.64
C GLN A 23 -11.78 -7.54 31.05
N GLU A 24 -11.47 -7.36 29.77
CA GLU A 24 -10.38 -8.03 29.11
C GLU A 24 -9.10 -7.69 29.92
N ALA A 25 -8.43 -8.73 30.42
CA ALA A 25 -7.22 -8.60 31.20
C ALA A 25 -6.18 -7.77 30.41
N PRO A 26 -5.28 -7.00 31.07
CA PRO A 26 -4.22 -6.34 30.35
C PRO A 26 -3.38 -7.41 29.67
N GLN A 27 -3.46 -7.51 28.34
CA GLN A 27 -2.57 -8.40 27.60
C GLN A 27 -1.13 -7.98 27.90
N SER A 28 -0.30 -8.92 28.35
CA SER A 28 1.07 -8.62 28.77
C SER A 28 1.93 -8.44 27.53
N LEU A 29 2.12 -7.18 27.13
CA LEU A 29 3.03 -6.83 26.05
C LEU A 29 4.41 -7.45 26.29
N LEU A 30 4.92 -8.15 25.28
CA LEU A 30 6.27 -8.69 25.30
C LEU A 30 7.26 -7.51 25.33
N HIS A 31 8.06 -7.40 26.39
CA HIS A 31 9.11 -6.39 26.58
C HIS A 31 10.34 -6.66 25.69
N ILE A 32 10.11 -7.03 24.43
CA ILE A 32 11.13 -7.35 23.44
C ILE A 32 10.62 -7.06 22.04
N CYS A 33 11.43 -6.38 21.22
CA CYS A 33 11.09 -6.15 19.83
C CYS A 33 11.09 -7.47 19.06
N ARG A 34 9.96 -7.80 18.42
CA ARG A 34 9.81 -9.04 17.64
C ARG A 34 10.84 -9.19 16.51
N PHE A 35 11.32 -8.10 15.93
CA PHE A 35 12.21 -8.15 14.75
C PHE A 35 13.71 -8.08 15.06
N CYS A 36 14.12 -7.31 16.07
CA CYS A 36 15.54 -7.13 16.38
C CYS A 36 15.94 -7.64 17.77
N LEU A 37 14.98 -8.17 18.54
CA LEU A 37 15.17 -8.70 19.89
C LEU A 37 15.70 -7.67 20.91
N SER A 38 15.64 -6.37 20.57
CA SER A 38 15.96 -5.28 21.48
C SER A 38 14.96 -5.25 22.63
N ARG A 39 15.46 -5.10 23.86
CA ARG A 39 14.69 -4.97 25.09
C ARG A 39 14.67 -3.54 25.65
N ASN A 40 15.01 -2.55 24.81
CA ASN A 40 14.94 -1.16 25.24
C ASN A 40 13.46 -0.74 25.32
N GLU A 41 12.86 -0.83 26.50
CA GLU A 41 11.43 -0.61 26.72
C GLU A 41 10.96 0.77 26.28
N GLU A 42 11.81 1.79 26.42
CA GLU A 42 11.52 3.17 25.99
C GLU A 42 11.33 3.30 24.47
N ASP A 43 11.87 2.36 23.69
CA ASP A 43 11.73 2.33 22.23
C ASP A 43 10.62 1.38 21.78
N LEU A 44 9.99 0.60 22.67
CA LEU A 44 9.00 -0.41 22.31
C LEU A 44 7.61 0.21 22.11
N ILE A 45 7.00 -0.13 20.99
CA ILE A 45 5.67 0.30 20.59
C ILE A 45 4.81 -0.95 20.45
N PRO A 46 3.61 -1.01 21.08
CA PRO A 46 2.64 -2.07 20.83
C PRO A 46 2.32 -2.20 19.35
N LEU A 47 2.16 -3.42 18.83
CA LEU A 47 1.88 -3.63 17.41
C LEU A 47 0.62 -2.89 16.95
N GLU A 48 -0.44 -2.90 17.77
CA GLU A 48 -1.68 -2.14 17.49
C GLU A 48 -1.40 -0.66 17.19
N ASN A 49 -0.53 -0.03 17.97
CA ASN A 49 -0.12 1.36 17.74
C ASN A 49 0.73 1.50 16.47
N VAL A 50 1.54 0.50 16.12
CA VAL A 50 2.29 0.50 14.86
C VAL A 50 1.35 0.44 13.66
N LEU A 51 0.28 -0.35 13.72
CA LEU A 51 -0.71 -0.47 12.64
C LEU A 51 -1.49 0.83 12.44
N LEU A 52 -1.63 1.68 13.47
CA LEU A 52 -2.20 3.02 13.32
C LEU A 52 -1.27 3.99 12.57
N LEU A 53 0.04 3.74 12.53
CA LEU A 53 1.04 4.63 11.93
C LEU A 53 1.24 4.39 10.43
N THR A 54 0.15 4.25 9.67
CA THR A 54 0.08 4.00 8.22
C THR A 54 0.66 2.66 7.73
N LEU A 55 1.03 1.76 8.65
CA LEU A 55 1.47 0.42 8.30
C LEU A 55 0.32 -0.56 8.37
N THR A 56 0.29 -1.51 7.44
CA THR A 56 -0.64 -2.64 7.51
C THR A 56 0.09 -3.94 7.82
N ILE A 57 -0.66 -4.98 8.17
CA ILE A 57 -0.11 -6.32 8.38
C ILE A 57 0.47 -6.88 7.08
N GLU A 58 -0.14 -6.54 5.94
CA GLU A 58 0.39 -6.87 4.63
C GLU A 58 1.74 -6.21 4.37
N ASP A 59 1.95 -4.95 4.79
CA ASP A 59 3.26 -4.30 4.70
C ASP A 59 4.30 -5.03 5.56
N ILE A 60 3.94 -5.42 6.79
CA ILE A 60 4.83 -6.18 7.66
C ILE A 60 5.21 -7.51 7.00
N LEU A 61 4.23 -8.27 6.53
CA LEU A 61 4.46 -9.55 5.85
C LEU A 61 5.32 -9.35 4.59
N LEU A 62 5.02 -8.33 3.79
CA LEU A 62 5.72 -8.07 2.54
C LEU A 62 7.20 -7.73 2.74
N PHE A 63 7.53 -6.94 3.77
CA PHE A 63 8.91 -6.47 3.98
C PHE A 63 9.73 -7.34 4.92
N THR A 64 9.09 -8.15 5.76
CA THR A 64 9.80 -9.01 6.73
C THR A 64 9.69 -10.50 6.41
N GLY A 65 8.65 -10.92 5.67
CA GLY A 65 8.29 -12.32 5.49
C GLY A 65 7.71 -12.98 6.75
N ILE A 66 7.44 -12.20 7.80
CA ILE A 66 6.91 -12.70 9.07
C ILE A 66 5.40 -12.52 9.06
N GLN A 67 4.69 -13.63 9.23
CA GLN A 67 3.26 -13.63 9.45
C GLN A 67 2.97 -13.37 10.93
N ILE A 68 1.97 -12.53 11.19
CA ILE A 68 1.50 -12.20 12.53
C ILE A 68 0.01 -12.53 12.57
N GLU A 69 -0.37 -13.43 13.46
CA GLU A 69 -1.77 -13.81 13.69
C GLU A 69 -2.46 -12.72 14.53
N GLU A 70 -3.75 -12.47 14.27
CA GLU A 70 -4.52 -11.39 14.91
C GLU A 70 -4.59 -11.55 16.44
N GLU A 71 -4.61 -12.80 16.91
CA GLU A 71 -4.65 -13.12 18.34
C GLU A 71 -3.39 -12.66 19.09
N ASP A 72 -2.26 -12.49 18.40
CA ASP A 72 -0.99 -12.11 19.00
C ASP A 72 -0.78 -10.59 19.06
N TYR A 73 -1.69 -9.77 18.51
CA TYR A 73 -1.42 -8.33 18.31
C TYR A 73 -1.17 -7.57 19.60
N GLY A 74 -1.93 -7.86 20.66
CA GLY A 74 -1.77 -7.19 21.96
C GLY A 74 -0.54 -7.64 22.75
N GLU A 75 0.08 -8.76 22.37
CA GLU A 75 1.31 -9.26 23.00
C GLU A 75 2.58 -8.77 22.27
N ILE A 76 2.47 -8.37 21.01
CA ILE A 76 3.64 -8.04 20.20
C ILE A 76 4.07 -6.57 20.37
N ALA A 77 5.38 -6.37 20.54
CA ALA A 77 6.00 -5.06 20.48
C ALA A 77 7.05 -4.97 19.36
N LEU A 78 7.12 -3.78 18.74
CA LEU A 78 8.15 -3.41 17.78
C LEU A 78 8.90 -2.18 18.28
N CYS A 79 10.22 -2.15 18.14
CA CYS A 79 10.95 -0.93 18.47
C CYS A 79 10.77 0.14 17.38
N VAL A 80 10.83 1.42 17.77
CA VAL A 80 10.79 2.60 16.87
C VAL A 80 11.68 2.41 15.63
N LYS A 81 12.90 1.88 15.82
CA LYS A 81 13.87 1.68 14.73
C LYS A 81 13.38 0.67 13.69
N CYS A 82 12.74 -0.40 14.13
CA CYS A 82 12.19 -1.41 13.22
C CYS A 82 10.92 -0.91 12.54
N THR A 83 10.04 -0.22 13.27
CA THR A 83 8.85 0.44 12.72
C THR A 83 9.23 1.43 11.60
N ASN A 84 10.19 2.32 11.86
CA ASN A 84 10.66 3.31 10.88
C ASN A 84 11.23 2.65 9.61
N LYS A 85 11.92 1.50 9.74
CA LYS A 85 12.44 0.76 8.58
C LYS A 85 11.31 0.25 7.70
N ILE A 86 10.27 -0.35 8.29
CA ILE A 86 9.13 -0.85 7.51
C ILE A 86 8.37 0.31 6.88
N GLN A 87 8.15 1.42 7.60
CA GLN A 87 7.53 2.62 7.04
C GLN A 87 8.32 3.17 5.85
N THR A 88 9.65 3.24 5.98
CA THR A 88 10.52 3.71 4.89
C THR A 88 10.41 2.79 3.67
N CYS A 89 10.38 1.47 3.88
CA CYS A 89 10.20 0.51 2.80
C CYS A 89 8.81 0.61 2.15
N SER A 90 7.74 0.75 2.94
CA SER A 90 6.37 0.92 2.45
C SER A 90 6.22 2.19 1.62
N TYR A 91 6.71 3.32 2.14
CA TYR A 91 6.73 4.59 1.41
C TYR A 91 7.53 4.50 0.11
N PHE A 92 8.74 3.92 0.15
CA PHE A 92 9.56 3.73 -1.04
C PHE A 92 8.85 2.88 -2.10
N ARG A 93 8.22 1.77 -1.68
CA ARG A 93 7.43 0.93 -2.58
C ARG A 93 6.27 1.69 -3.19
N HIS A 94 5.53 2.47 -2.40
CA HIS A 94 4.43 3.29 -2.89
C HIS A 94 4.92 4.28 -3.96
N CYS A 95 6.02 5.01 -3.69
CA CYS A 95 6.63 5.89 -4.69
C CYS A 95 7.02 5.15 -5.97
N CYS A 96 7.61 3.96 -5.87
CA CYS A 96 7.98 3.16 -7.05
C CYS A 96 6.76 2.79 -7.89
N LEU A 97 5.67 2.33 -7.27
CA LEU A 97 4.45 1.92 -7.97
C LEU A 97 3.77 3.10 -8.67
N THR A 98 3.68 4.24 -7.99
CA THR A 98 3.12 5.46 -8.59
C THR A 98 4.00 5.95 -9.74
N ASN A 99 5.31 5.98 -9.55
CA ASN A 99 6.26 6.45 -10.57
C ASN A 99 6.32 5.49 -11.78
N ASP A 100 6.21 4.18 -11.58
CA ASP A 100 6.20 3.19 -12.69
C ASP A 100 5.03 3.45 -13.65
N THR A 101 3.87 3.84 -13.12
CA THR A 101 2.71 4.20 -13.93
C THR A 101 3.02 5.41 -14.82
N THR A 102 3.47 6.52 -14.22
CA THR A 102 3.84 7.74 -14.96
C THR A 102 5.00 7.50 -15.92
N PHE A 103 5.98 6.69 -15.54
CA PHE A 103 7.11 6.33 -16.39
C PHE A 103 6.65 5.63 -17.67
N ARG A 104 5.73 4.67 -17.57
CA ARG A 104 5.18 3.95 -18.73
C ARG A 104 4.47 4.89 -19.70
N GLU A 105 3.69 5.84 -19.19
CA GLU A 105 2.99 6.84 -20.01
C GLU A 105 3.98 7.72 -20.77
N LEU A 106 4.97 8.29 -20.08
CA LEU A 106 6.00 9.14 -20.69
C LEU A 106 6.82 8.38 -21.74
N CYS A 107 7.14 7.11 -21.48
CA CYS A 107 7.83 6.26 -22.44
C CYS A 107 6.97 5.98 -23.67
N ALA A 108 5.68 5.67 -23.50
CA ALA A 108 4.78 5.43 -24.62
C ALA A 108 4.68 6.67 -25.53
N ASP A 109 4.52 7.85 -24.94
CA ASP A 109 4.48 9.13 -25.66
C ASP A 109 5.78 9.41 -26.42
N LEU A 110 6.93 9.20 -25.77
CA LEU A 110 8.23 9.40 -26.40
C LEU A 110 8.44 8.45 -27.57
N ILE A 111 8.10 7.16 -27.39
CA ILE A 111 8.19 6.15 -28.44
C ILE A 111 7.28 6.52 -29.62
N ALA A 112 6.06 7.00 -29.36
CA ALA A 112 5.13 7.43 -30.40
C ALA A 112 5.68 8.61 -31.21
N LYS A 113 6.22 9.65 -30.53
CA LYS A 113 6.85 10.80 -31.17
C LYS A 113 8.04 10.40 -32.05
N VAL A 114 8.92 9.54 -31.54
CA VAL A 114 10.08 9.05 -32.29
C VAL A 114 9.64 8.25 -33.53
N LYS A 115 8.60 7.43 -33.41
CA LYS A 115 8.04 6.68 -34.54
C LYS A 115 7.45 7.60 -35.60
N ALA A 116 6.66 8.59 -35.20
CA ALA A 116 6.07 9.58 -36.13
C ALA A 116 7.16 10.33 -36.89
N ALA A 117 8.16 10.89 -36.20
CA ALA A 117 9.27 11.59 -36.83
C ALA A 117 10.06 10.71 -37.83
N ARG A 118 10.22 9.42 -37.53
CA ARG A 118 10.87 8.48 -38.44
C ARG A 118 10.04 8.20 -39.70
N ILE A 119 8.72 8.15 -39.58
CA ILE A 119 7.82 7.98 -40.73
C ILE A 119 7.87 9.23 -41.60
N GLU A 120 7.71 10.40 -41.00
CA GLU A 120 7.80 11.70 -41.69
C GLU A 120 9.14 11.85 -42.44
N ALA A 121 10.26 11.49 -41.81
CA ALA A 121 11.57 11.55 -42.45
C ALA A 121 11.69 10.59 -43.65
N LYS A 122 11.08 9.40 -43.59
CA LYS A 122 11.08 8.45 -44.72
C LYS A 122 10.21 8.94 -45.87
N GLU A 123 9.06 9.50 -45.57
CA GLU A 123 8.14 10.05 -46.57
C GLU A 123 8.77 11.26 -47.27
N ALA A 124 9.41 12.16 -46.52
CA ALA A 124 10.14 13.30 -47.08
C ALA A 124 11.30 12.86 -47.98
N ALA A 125 12.05 11.83 -47.59
CA ALA A 125 13.14 11.28 -48.40
C ALA A 125 12.63 10.67 -49.72
N ALA A 126 11.53 9.90 -49.67
CA ALA A 126 10.93 9.30 -50.85
C ALA A 126 10.36 10.37 -51.81
N ALA A 127 9.72 11.41 -51.27
CA ALA A 127 9.22 12.53 -52.07
C ALA A 127 10.36 13.30 -52.75
N ALA A 128 11.47 13.53 -52.06
CA ALA A 128 12.64 14.18 -52.63
C ALA A 128 13.29 13.35 -53.75
N GLU A 129 13.37 12.02 -53.58
CA GLU A 129 13.88 11.12 -54.63
C GLU A 129 12.98 11.14 -55.87
N GLN A 130 11.66 11.09 -55.68
CA GLN A 130 10.70 11.16 -56.79
C GLN A 130 10.79 12.51 -57.52
N ALA A 131 10.84 13.63 -56.80
CA ALA A 131 10.96 14.95 -57.40
C ALA A 131 12.26 15.12 -58.20
N LEU A 132 13.37 14.51 -57.75
CA LEU A 132 14.62 14.51 -58.51
C LEU A 132 14.49 13.75 -59.83
N ARG A 133 13.84 12.58 -59.83
CA ARG A 133 13.60 11.80 -61.05
C ARG A 133 12.71 12.55 -62.04
N GLU A 134 11.63 13.17 -61.56
CA GLU A 134 10.73 13.98 -62.40
C GLU A 134 11.44 15.20 -62.99
N ALA A 135 12.32 15.85 -62.23
CA ALA A 135 13.11 16.98 -62.73
C ALA A 135 14.15 16.55 -63.78
N GLU A 136 14.78 15.38 -63.60
CA GLU A 136 15.72 14.82 -64.59
C GLU A 136 15.00 14.44 -65.89
N GLU A 137 13.82 13.82 -65.81
CA GLU A 137 13.00 13.48 -66.97
C GLU A 137 12.55 14.74 -67.73
N ALA A 138 12.06 15.76 -67.02
CA ALA A 138 11.64 17.02 -67.64
C ALA A 138 12.79 17.76 -68.32
N ALA A 139 14.01 17.72 -67.77
CA ALA A 139 15.19 18.32 -68.41
C ALA A 139 15.54 17.63 -69.74
N LEU A 140 15.41 16.30 -69.78
CA LEU A 140 15.66 15.49 -70.97
C LEU A 140 14.64 15.74 -72.09
N GLU A 141 13.38 15.99 -71.73
CA GLU A 141 12.34 16.39 -72.69
C GLU A 141 12.59 17.78 -73.30
N VAL A 142 13.08 18.73 -72.50
CA VAL A 142 13.41 20.09 -72.97
C VAL A 142 14.60 20.07 -73.94
N GLU A 143 15.61 19.23 -73.71
CA GLU A 143 16.76 19.11 -74.61
C GLU A 143 16.41 18.41 -75.95
N ALA A 144 15.30 17.69 -76.02
CA ALA A 144 14.84 16.98 -77.21
C ALA A 144 13.87 17.79 -78.11
N ALA A 145 13.46 18.99 -77.68
CA ALA A 145 12.49 19.87 -78.36
C ALA A 145 13.17 21.04 -79.10
#